data_AF-A0A841L6F2-F1
#
_entry.id   AF-A0A841L6F2-F1
#
_cell.length_a   1.000
_cell.length_b   1.000
_cell.length_c   1.000
_cell.angle_alpha   90.00
_cell.angle_beta   90.00
_cell.angle_gamma   90.00
#
_symmetry.space_group_name_H-M   'P 1'
#
loop_
_entity.id
_entity.type
_entity.pdbx_description
1 polymer ?
#
loop_
_entity_poly.entity_id
_entity_poly.type
_entity_poly.pdbx_seq_one_letter_code
_entity_poly.pdbx_strand_id
1 'polypeptide(L)' 'MRMNGLLRWGLWVLALGCGPLLLFMAAHVVGLTEPNPNPVGLGMLFFVTVWPGVALVVAGLMLAVLRR' A
#
# COMPACT_ATOMS: atom_id res chain seq x y z
N MET A 1 -7.06 -13.95 -15.38
CA MET A 1 -6.65 -12.55 -15.63
C MET A 1 -5.15 -12.53 -15.77
N ARG A 2 -4.58 -12.09 -16.89
CA ARG A 2 -3.13 -11.97 -17.02
C ARG A 2 -2.71 -10.65 -16.36
N MET A 3 -1.86 -10.73 -15.33
CA MET A 3 -1.46 -9.57 -14.54
C MET A 3 -0.52 -8.69 -15.37
N ASN A 4 -0.94 -7.46 -15.68
CA ASN A 4 -0.13 -6.53 -16.46
C ASN A 4 0.86 -5.76 -15.57
N GLY A 5 1.87 -5.13 -16.20
CA GLY A 5 2.94 -4.44 -15.48
C GLY A 5 2.44 -3.34 -14.55
N LEU A 6 1.42 -2.59 -14.97
CA LEU A 6 0.78 -1.52 -14.18
C LEU A 6 0.12 -2.07 -12.91
N LEU A 7 -0.69 -3.12 -13.05
CA LEU A 7 -1.33 -3.77 -11.92
C LEU A 7 -0.29 -4.35 -10.94
N ARG A 8 0.77 -4.99 -11.46
CA ARG A 8 1.85 -5.53 -10.62
C ARG A 8 2.57 -4.42 -9.84
N TRP A 9 2.95 -3.33 -10.50
CA TRP A 9 3.61 -2.20 -9.85
C TRP A 9 2.70 -1.50 -8.84
N GLY A 10 1.43 -1.30 -9.19
CA GLY A 10 0.45 -0.73 -8.27
C GLY A 10 0.32 -1.54 -6.98
N LEU A 11 0.25 -2.87 -7.08
CA LEU A 11 0.22 -3.75 -5.92
C LEU A 11 1.49 -3.66 -5.06
N TRP A 12 2.67 -3.58 -5.68
CA TRP A 12 3.92 -3.40 -4.94
C TRP A 12 3.99 -2.05 -4.21
N VAL A 13 3.60 -0.97 -4.89
CA VAL A 13 3.57 0.37 -4.29
C VAL A 13 2.58 0.43 -3.12
N LEU A 14 1.40 -0.19 -3.26
CA LEU A 14 0.44 -0.31 -2.17
C LEU A 14 0.97 -1.15 -1.00
N ALA A 15 1.66 -2.26 -1.27
CA ALA A 15 2.26 -3.07 -0.23
C ALA A 15 3.34 -2.29 0.54
N LEU A 16 4.16 -1.49 -0.15
CA LEU A 16 5.16 -0.64 0.48
C LEU A 16 4.54 0.54 1.25
N GLY A 17 3.42 1.08 0.78
CA GLY A 17 2.74 2.18 1.46
C GLY A 17 1.96 1.77 2.69
N CYS A 18 1.18 0.69 2.59
CA CYS A 18 0.34 0.20 3.67
C CYS A 18 1.12 -0.69 4.64
N GLY A 19 2.04 -1.53 4.13
CA GLY A 19 2.70 -2.59 4.89
C GLY A 19 3.40 -2.10 6.15
N PRO A 20 4.32 -1.13 6.08
CA PRO A 20 5.04 -0.63 7.25
C PRO A 20 4.12 -0.06 8.33
N LEU A 21 3.11 0.73 7.92
CA LEU A 21 2.15 1.33 8.85
C LEU A 21 1.27 0.27 9.52
N LEU A 22 0.76 -0.69 8.76
CA LEU A 22 -0.06 -1.79 9.28
C LEU A 22 0.74 -2.71 10.20
N LEU A 23 1.97 -3.05 9.83
CA LEU A 23 2.87 -3.84 10.69
C LEU A 23 3.18 -3.11 11.99
N PHE A 24 3.40 -1.81 11.94
CA PHE A 24 3.60 -0.99 13.13
C PHE A 24 2.39 -0.99 14.05
N MET A 25 1.19 -0.77 13.48
CA MET A 25 -0.07 -0.82 14.23
C MET A 25 -0.30 -2.21 14.85
N ALA A 26 -0.02 -3.27 14.10
CA ALA A 26 -0.13 -4.64 14.60
C ALA A 26 0.85 -4.92 15.75
N ALA A 27 2.11 -4.49 15.61
CA ALA A 27 3.13 -4.60 16.65
C ALA A 27 2.73 -3.85 17.92
N HIS A 28 2.07 -2.69 17.77
CA HIS A 28 1.55 -1.94 18.92
C HIS A 28 0.42 -2.68 19.62
N VAL A 29 -0.53 -3.25 18.88
CA VAL A 29 -1.65 -4.02 19.46
C VAL A 29 -1.17 -5.22 20.28
N VAL A 30 -0.05 -5.85 19.90
CA VAL A 30 0.54 -6.98 20.64
C VAL A 30 1.53 -6.55 21.73
N GLY A 31 1.68 -5.25 21.99
CA GLY A 31 2.53 -4.71 23.07
C GLY A 31 4.03 -4.73 22.78
N LEU A 32 4.44 -4.83 21.51
CA LEU A 32 5.85 -4.79 21.09
C LEU A 32 6.40 -3.37 20.95
N THR A 33 5.56 -2.35 21.10
CA THR A 33 5.95 -0.95 21.03
C THR A 33 5.58 -0.20 22.31
N GLU A 34 6.10 1.01 22.44
CA GLU A 34 5.84 1.91 23.56
C GLU A 34 4.34 2.24 23.75
N PRO A 35 3.90 2.69 24.94
CA PRO A 35 2.47 2.86 25.27
C PRO A 35 1.73 3.90 24.41
N ASN A 36 2.43 4.91 23.90
CA ASN A 36 1.85 5.95 23.04
C ASN A 36 2.78 6.27 21.86
N PRO A 37 2.84 5.40 20.85
CA PRO A 37 3.69 5.63 19.70
C PRO A 37 3.05 6.66 18.76
N ASN A 38 3.88 7.49 18.13
CA ASN A 38 3.46 8.41 17.07
C ASN A 38 4.26 8.17 15.77
N PRO A 39 3.83 7.21 14.92
CA PRO A 39 4.55 6.85 13.70
C PRO A 39 4.29 7.83 12.54
N VAL A 40 4.49 9.13 12.77
CA VAL A 40 4.17 10.17 11.78
C VAL A 40 4.88 9.94 10.44
N GLY A 41 6.14 9.47 10.46
CA GLY A 41 6.89 9.15 9.26
C GLY A 41 6.28 8.01 8.45
N LEU A 42 5.76 6.96 9.11
CA LEU A 42 5.06 5.86 8.44
C LEU A 42 3.71 6.33 7.89
N GLY A 43 3.03 7.23 8.60
CA GLY A 43 1.80 7.88 8.12
C GLY A 43 2.03 8.72 6.87
N MET A 44 3.14 9.48 6.82
CA MET A 44 3.54 10.24 5.64
C MET A 44 3.92 9.32 4.47
N LEU A 45 4.66 8.23 4.73
CA LEU A 45 5.00 7.23 3.71
C LEU A 45 3.73 6.63 3.10
N PHE A 46 2.79 6.19 3.93
CA PHE A 46 1.48 5.70 3.50
C PHE A 46 0.78 6.74 2.61
N PHE A 47 0.68 7.99 3.08
CA PHE A 47 -0.02 9.04 2.35
C PHE A 47 0.59 9.27 0.96
N VAL A 48 1.92 9.38 0.83
CA VAL A 48 2.58 9.66 -0.45
C VAL A 48 2.51 8.49 -1.42
N THR A 49 2.59 7.26 -0.93
CA THR A 49 2.71 6.07 -1.78
C THR A 49 1.37 5.43 -2.16
N VAL A 50 0.34 5.57 -1.33
CA VAL A 50 -0.96 4.96 -1.58
C VAL A 50 -1.64 5.51 -2.82
N TRP A 51 -1.66 6.84 -3.02
CA TRP A 51 -2.38 7.42 -4.17
C TRP A 51 -1.79 6.98 -5.52
N PRO A 52 -0.47 7.04 -5.75
CA PRO A 52 0.12 6.48 -6.97
C PRO A 52 -0.15 4.98 -7.11
N GLY A 53 -0.08 4.22 -6.01
CA GLY A 53 -0.37 2.78 -6.01
C GLY A 53 -1.80 2.46 -6.44
N VAL A 54 -2.79 3.14 -5.87
CA VAL A 54 -4.21 3.02 -6.25
C VAL A 54 -4.39 3.37 -7.72
N ALA A 55 -3.81 4.47 -8.19
CA ALA A 55 -3.93 4.88 -9.59
C ALA A 55 -3.38 3.81 -10.56
N LEU A 56 -2.22 3.22 -10.26
CA LEU A 56 -1.62 2.15 -11.05
C LEU A 56 -2.48 0.87 -11.05
N VAL A 57 -3.04 0.49 -9.90
CA VAL A 57 -3.97 -0.66 -9.81
C VAL A 57 -5.22 -0.41 -10.63
N VAL A 58 -5.85 0.75 -10.50
CA VAL A 58 -7.06 1.11 -11.26
C VAL A 58 -6.79 1.11 -12.76
N ALA A 59 -5.71 1.78 -13.20
CA ALA A 59 -5.33 1.81 -14.62
C ALA A 59 -5.00 0.41 -15.16
N GLY A 60 -4.24 -0.38 -14.39
CA GLY A 60 -3.91 -1.75 -14.74
C GLY A 60 -5.15 -2.63 -14.86
N LEU A 61 -6.10 -2.50 -13.92
CA LEU A 61 -7.36 -3.24 -13.96
C LEU A 61 -8.22 -2.83 -15.14
N MET A 62 -8.36 -1.51 -15.40
CA MET A 62 -9.13 -0.99 -16.52
C MET A 62 -8.61 -1.51 -17.86
N LEU A 63 -7.29 -1.48 -18.08
CA LEU A 63 -6.67 -2.05 -19.28
C LEU A 63 -6.86 -3.57 -19.37
N ALA A 64 -6.84 -4.28 -18.24
CA ALA A 64 -7.07 -5.73 -18.23
C ALA A 64 -8.53 -6.09 -18.55
N VAL A 65 -9.49 -5.21 -18.23
CA VAL A 65 -10.91 -5.37 -18.58
C VAL A 65 -11.16 -4.98 -20.04
N LEU A 66 -10.58 -3.87 -20.52
CA LEU A 66 -10.76 -3.38 -21.89
C LEU A 66 -10.08 -4.25 -22.97
N ARG A 67 -9.09 -5.05 -22.59
CA ARG A 67 -8.37 -5.99 -23.49
C ARG A 67 -8.91 -7.42 -23.43
N ARG A 68 -10.00 -7.65 -22.72
CA ARG A 68 -10.78 -8.89 -22.79
C ARG A 68 -11.83 -8.77 -23.89
#